data_AF-A0A8J1ZRM8-F1
#
_entry.id   AF-A0A8J1ZRM8-F1
#
_cell.length_a   1.000
_cell.length_b   1.000
_cell.length_c   1.000
_cell.angle_alpha   90.00
_cell.angle_beta   90.00
_cell.angle_gamma   90.00
#
_symmetry.space_group_name_H-M   'P 1'
#
loop_
_entity.id
_entity.type
_entity.pdbx_description
1 polymer ?
#
loop_
_entity_poly.entity_id
_entity_poly.type
_entity_poly.pdbx_seq_one_letter_code
_entity_poly.pdbx_strand_id
1 'polypeptide(L)'
;RLALIFVDDASKYAVGRGISSNDLAPKVLKEIIEDLRTKLGAKGTNMTPSGKIIVAGIRSDNESVLRSTEWRSTASKLQLNELHSIPYKPQGNSVVERLVG
;
A
#
# COMPACT_ATOMS: atom_id res chain seq x y z
N ARG A 1 -6.22 14.86 -11.99
CA ARG A 1 -6.95 13.77 -11.29
C ARG A 1 -5.88 12.82 -10.78
N LEU A 2 -5.82 12.56 -9.48
CA LEU A 2 -4.75 11.76 -8.86
C LEU A 2 -5.28 10.35 -8.57
N ALA A 3 -4.37 9.38 -8.48
CA ALA A 3 -4.70 8.02 -8.10
C ALA A 3 -3.61 7.45 -7.19
N LEU A 4 -4.03 6.71 -6.17
CA LEU A 4 -3.14 5.90 -5.34
C LEU A 4 -3.22 4.46 -5.85
N ILE A 5 -2.08 3.90 -6.24
CA ILE A 5 -1.97 2.56 -6.83
C ILE A 5 -1.02 1.72 -5.98
N PHE A 6 -1.47 0.50 -5.66
CA PHE A 6 -0.67 -0.52 -5.02
C PHE A 6 -0.51 -1.70 -5.97
N VAL A 7 0.69 -2.26 -6.02
CA VAL A 7 0.94 -3.50 -6.75
C VAL A 7 1.65 -4.47 -5.82
N ASP A 8 1.11 -5.67 -5.72
CA ASP A 8 1.74 -6.77 -5.00
C ASP A 8 2.88 -7.34 -5.85
N ASP A 9 4.10 -7.32 -5.30
CA ASP A 9 5.28 -7.81 -5.99
C ASP A 9 5.23 -9.34 -6.22
N ALA A 10 4.51 -10.09 -5.39
CA ALA A 10 4.43 -11.56 -5.49
C ALA A 10 3.41 -12.03 -6.54
N SER A 11 2.16 -11.55 -6.45
CA SER A 11 1.07 -11.99 -7.34
C SER A 11 0.87 -11.10 -8.56
N LYS A 12 1.52 -9.93 -8.61
CA LYS A 12 1.27 -8.86 -9.60
C LYS A 12 -0.15 -8.30 -9.57
N TYR A 13 -0.92 -8.61 -8.53
CA TYR A 13 -2.22 -8.01 -8.31
C TYR A 13 -2.06 -6.51 -8.07
N ALA A 14 -2.78 -5.71 -8.85
CA ALA A 14 -2.79 -4.26 -8.74
C ALA A 14 -4.16 -3.78 -8.24
N VAL A 15 -4.15 -2.79 -7.35
CA VAL A 15 -5.36 -2.10 -6.90
C VAL A 15 -5.11 -0.61 -6.86
N GLY A 16 -6.01 0.14 -7.48
CA GLY A 16 -5.98 1.59 -7.51
C GLY A 16 -7.27 2.21 -7.00
N ARG A 17 -7.16 3.39 -6.40
CA ARG A 17 -8.28 4.26 -6.05
C ARG A 17 -7.97 5.68 -6.47
N GLY A 18 -8.94 6.35 -7.09
CA GLY A 18 -8.83 7.76 -7.40
C GLY A 18 -8.86 8.60 -6.12
N ILE A 19 -7.99 9.59 -6.03
CA ILE A 19 -7.94 10.53 -4.91
C ILE A 19 -8.08 11.95 -5.45
N SER A 20 -8.81 12.80 -4.73
CA SER A 20 -8.94 14.22 -5.08
C SER A 20 -7.71 15.03 -4.70
N SER A 21 -6.94 14.55 -3.72
CA SER A 21 -5.77 15.23 -3.17
C SER A 21 -4.84 14.25 -2.45
N ASN A 22 -3.56 14.61 -2.33
CA ASN A 22 -2.50 13.74 -1.78
C ASN A 22 -2.71 13.40 -0.30
N ASP A 23 -3.24 14.34 0.50
CA ASP A 23 -3.58 14.18 1.92
C ASP A 23 -4.58 13.06 2.19
N LEU A 24 -5.33 12.60 1.18
CA LEU A 24 -6.22 11.45 1.31
C LEU A 24 -5.51 10.09 1.24
N ALA A 25 -4.21 10.07 0.91
CA ALA A 25 -3.47 8.82 0.74
C ALA A 25 -3.53 7.90 1.97
N PRO A 26 -3.36 8.37 3.23
CA PRO A 26 -3.48 7.49 4.41
C PRO A 26 -4.88 6.89 4.55
N LYS A 27 -5.94 7.68 4.31
CA LYS A 27 -7.32 7.20 4.37
C LYS A 27 -7.56 6.11 3.33
N VAL A 28 -7.12 6.33 2.10
CA VAL A 28 -7.31 5.41 0.97
C VAL A 28 -6.50 4.13 1.16
N LEU A 29 -5.29 4.22 1.73
CA LEU A 29 -4.52 3.06 2.16
C LEU A 29 -5.33 2.18 3.11
N LYS A 30 -5.93 2.77 4.14
CA LYS A 30 -6.75 2.04 5.11
C LYS A 30 -7.91 1.32 4.43
N GLU A 31 -8.67 2.02 3.59
CA GLU A 31 -9.82 1.46 2.87
C GLU A 31 -9.41 0.24 2.01
N ILE A 32 -8.31 0.36 1.26
CA ILE A 32 -7.81 -0.73 0.41
C ILE A 32 -7.42 -1.96 1.23
N ILE A 33 -6.74 -1.77 2.37
CA ILE A 33 -6.28 -2.88 3.20
C ILE A 33 -7.46 -3.55 3.91
N GLU A 34 -8.44 -2.79 4.39
CA GLU A 34 -9.66 -3.33 4.98
C GLU A 34 -10.52 -4.09 3.95
N ASP A 35 -10.61 -3.58 2.72
CA ASP A 35 -11.25 -4.27 1.59
C ASP A 35 -10.55 -5.61 1.29
N LEU A 36 -9.21 -5.61 1.20
CA LEU A 36 -8.41 -6.81 0.94
C LEU A 36 -8.60 -7.86 2.03
N ARG A 37 -8.54 -7.44 3.30
CA ARG A 37 -8.78 -8.32 4.46
C ARG A 37 -10.16 -8.93 4.44
N THR A 38 -11.18 -8.13 4.10
CA THR A 38 -12.55 -8.61 4.01
C THR A 38 -12.70 -9.65 2.90
N LYS A 39 -12.14 -9.39 1.71
CA LYS A 39 -12.15 -10.33 0.58
C LYS A 39 -11.42 -11.65 0.88
N LEU A 40 -10.37 -11.60 1.71
CA LEU A 40 -9.55 -12.76 2.08
C LEU A 40 -10.01 -13.44 3.40
N GLY A 41 -11.16 -13.03 3.96
CA GLY A 41 -11.71 -13.65 5.17
C GLY A 41 -10.91 -13.39 6.45
N ALA A 42 -10.18 -12.28 6.49
CA ALA A 42 -9.17 -11.95 7.51
C ALA A 42 -9.45 -10.60 8.19
N LYS A 43 -10.71 -10.32 8.51
CA LYS A 43 -11.13 -9.04 9.09
C LYS A 43 -10.41 -8.79 10.43
N GLY A 44 -9.73 -7.65 10.54
CA GLY A 44 -9.02 -7.26 11.77
C GLY A 44 -7.66 -7.94 12.00
N THR A 45 -7.19 -8.77 11.06
CA THR A 45 -5.89 -9.44 11.14
C THR A 45 -5.10 -9.22 9.85
N ASN A 46 -3.77 -9.26 9.95
CA ASN A 46 -2.90 -9.23 8.77
C ASN A 46 -2.59 -10.63 8.20
N MET A 47 -3.28 -11.66 8.69
CA MET A 47 -3.06 -13.05 8.27
C MET A 47 -4.35 -13.68 7.75
N THR A 48 -4.24 -14.48 6.69
CA THR A 48 -5.32 -15.35 6.23
C THR A 48 -5.61 -16.44 7.26
N PRO A 49 -6.77 -17.11 7.20
CA PRO A 49 -7.06 -18.26 8.06
C PRO A 49 -6.03 -19.40 7.96
N SER A 50 -5.33 -19.50 6.81
CA SER A 50 -4.24 -20.46 6.60
C SER A 50 -2.88 -19.99 7.13
N GLY A 51 -2.85 -18.91 7.93
CA GLY A 51 -1.62 -18.37 8.53
C GLY A 51 -0.68 -17.65 7.57
N LYS A 52 -1.14 -17.20 6.40
CA LYS A 52 -0.31 -16.45 5.44
C LYS A 52 -0.48 -14.95 5.63
N ILE A 53 0.60 -14.19 5.55
CA ILE A 53 0.53 -12.72 5.62
C ILE A 53 -0.18 -12.18 4.36
N ILE A 54 -1.11 -11.24 4.56
CA ILE A 54 -1.88 -10.61 3.47
C ILE A 54 -1.09 -9.47 2.83
N VAL A 55 -0.55 -8.55 3.64
CA VAL A 55 0.39 -7.52 3.18
C VAL A 55 1.52 -7.42 4.20
N ALA A 56 2.72 -7.85 3.83
CA ALA A 56 3.88 -7.85 4.73
C ALA A 56 4.49 -6.46 4.93
N GLY A 57 4.37 -5.60 3.92
CA GLY A 57 4.86 -4.24 3.97
C GLY A 57 4.52 -3.45 2.72
N ILE A 58 4.73 -2.14 2.81
CA ILE A 58 4.48 -1.21 1.71
C ILE A 58 5.77 -0.49 1.38
N ARG A 59 6.10 -0.49 0.09
CA ARG A 59 7.13 0.39 -0.48
C ARG A 59 6.45 1.56 -1.18
N SER A 60 6.83 2.76 -0.81
CA SER A 60 6.32 4.01 -1.38
C SER A 60 7.45 4.92 -1.86
N ASP A 61 7.13 5.87 -2.72
CA ASP A 61 8.07 6.89 -3.18
C ASP A 61 8.38 7.92 -2.08
N ASN A 62 9.33 8.81 -2.33
CA ASN A 62 9.81 9.84 -1.42
C ASN A 62 8.89 11.06 -1.31
N GLU A 63 7.68 11.00 -1.84
CA GLU A 63 6.68 12.06 -1.66
C GLU A 63 6.44 12.35 -0.17
N SER A 64 6.28 13.63 0.14
CA SER A 64 6.13 14.13 1.52
C SER A 64 4.94 13.49 2.24
N VAL A 65 3.84 13.26 1.54
CA VAL A 65 2.62 12.67 2.13
C VAL A 65 2.81 11.20 2.50
N LEU A 66 3.58 10.45 1.71
CA LEU A 66 3.88 9.02 1.93
C LEU A 66 4.99 8.82 2.98
N ARG A 67 5.53 9.92 3.52
CA ARG A 67 6.49 9.95 4.64
C ARG A 67 5.93 10.67 5.86
N SER A 68 4.69 11.14 5.78
CA SER A 68 4.04 11.89 6.85
C SER A 68 3.83 11.04 8.10
N THR A 69 3.72 11.70 9.26
CA THR A 69 3.40 11.04 10.53
C THR A 69 2.05 10.31 10.45
N GLU A 70 1.10 10.87 9.70
CA GLU A 70 -0.23 10.27 9.52
C GLU A 70 -0.17 8.98 8.67
N TRP A 71 0.63 8.98 7.61
CA TRP A 71 0.90 7.78 6.82
C TRP A 71 1.51 6.67 7.67
N ARG A 72 2.57 7.00 8.42
CA ARG A 72 3.24 6.06 9.35
C ARG A 72 2.31 5.53 10.43
N SER A 73 1.52 6.42 11.04
CA SER A 73 0.52 6.05 12.04
C SER A 73 -0.50 5.08 11.45
N THR A 74 -0.94 5.33 10.22
CA THR A 74 -1.92 4.48 9.53
C THR A 74 -1.33 3.12 9.18
N ALA A 75 -0.13 3.07 8.60
CA ALA A 75 0.58 1.82 8.30
C ALA A 75 0.81 0.98 9.57
N SER A 76 1.23 1.62 10.66
CA SER A 76 1.43 0.97 11.97
C SER A 76 0.13 0.40 12.55
N LYS A 77 -0.96 1.17 12.53
CA LYS A 77 -2.31 0.69 12.94
C LYS A 77 -2.77 -0.50 12.11
N LEU A 78 -2.37 -0.53 10.85
CA LEU A 78 -2.68 -1.63 9.94
C LEU A 78 -1.67 -2.80 10.05
N GLN A 79 -0.69 -2.75 10.96
CA GLN A 79 0.35 -3.79 11.10
C GLN A 79 1.15 -4.02 9.81
N LEU A 80 1.39 -2.94 9.07
CA LEU A 80 2.16 -2.94 7.84
C LEU A 80 3.57 -2.46 8.13
N ASN A 81 4.57 -3.20 7.65
CA ASN A 81 5.95 -2.73 7.72
C ASN A 81 6.20 -1.73 6.59
N GLU A 82 6.65 -0.52 6.91
CA GLU A 82 7.16 0.38 5.88
C GLU A 82 8.49 -0.14 5.36
N LEU A 83 8.52 -0.49 4.08
CA LEU A 83 9.73 -0.89 3.38
C LEU A 83 10.23 0.36 2.64
N HIS A 84 11.30 0.96 3.11
CA HIS A 84 11.83 2.15 2.46
C HIS A 84 12.42 1.79 1.09
N SER A 85 11.98 2.52 0.06
CA SER A 85 12.63 2.52 -1.25
C SER A 85 14.10 2.91 -1.06
N ILE A 86 15.02 2.14 -1.64
CA ILE A 86 16.43 2.53 -1.69
C ILE A 86 16.48 3.83 -2.52
N PRO A 87 17.04 4.94 -1.99
CA PRO A 87 17.17 6.18 -2.74
C PRO A 87 17.85 5.92 -4.09
N TYR A 88 17.33 6.49 -5.17
CA TYR A 88 17.87 6.39 -6.54
C TYR A 88 17.80 4.99 -7.20
N LYS A 89 16.95 4.07 -6.71
CA LYS A 89 16.60 2.82 -7.41
C LYS A 89 15.14 2.81 -7.89
N PRO A 90 14.82 3.55 -8.98
CA PRO A 90 13.47 3.53 -9.57
C PRO A 90 13.06 2.13 -10.03
N GLN A 91 14.02 1.21 -10.26
CA GLN A 91 13.72 -0.19 -10.59
C GLN A 91 12.88 -0.90 -9.52
N GLY A 92 12.91 -0.46 -8.25
CA GLY A 92 12.02 -0.98 -7.22
C GLY A 92 10.56 -0.69 -7.56
N ASN A 93 10.22 0.54 -7.92
CA ASN A 93 8.84 0.93 -8.22
C ASN A 93 8.45 0.71 -9.69
N SER A 94 9.38 0.20 -10.50
CA SER A 94 9.16 -0.01 -11.94
C SER A 94 8.01 -0.97 -12.28
N VAL A 95 7.58 -1.81 -11.34
CA VAL A 95 6.37 -2.64 -11.50
C VAL A 95 5.09 -1.79 -11.54
N VAL A 96 5.00 -0.77 -10.67
CA VAL A 96 3.88 0.18 -10.66
C VAL A 96 3.97 1.09 -11.88
N GLU A 97 5.17 1.60 -12.21
CA GLU A 97 5.39 2.49 -13.35
C GLU A 97 5.04 1.81 -14.69
N ARG A 98 5.35 0.51 -14.86
CA ARG A 98 4.95 -0.27 -16.04
C ARG A 98 3.44 -0.52 -16.15
N LEU A 99 2.71 -0.45 -15.05
CA LEU A 99 1.26 -0.67 -15.04
C LEU A 99 0.47 0.61 -15.36
N VAL A 100 1.11 1.77 -15.19
CA VAL A 100 0.58 3.10 -15.53
C VAL A 100 1.00 3.53 -16.94
N GLY A 101 2.04 2.90 -17.51
CA GLY A 101 2.54 3.13 -18.87
C GLY A 101 1.60 2.64 -19.97
#